data_AF-A0A178MPB5-F1
#
_entry.id   AF-A0A178MPB5-F1
#
_cell.length_a   1.000
_cell.length_b   1.000
_cell.length_c   1.000
_cell.angle_alpha   90.00
_cell.angle_beta   90.00
_cell.angle_gamma   90.00
#
_symmetry.space_group_name_H-M   'P 1'
#
loop_
_entity.id
_entity.type
_entity.pdbx_description
1 polymer ?
#
loop_
_entity_poly.entity_id
_entity_poly.type
_entity_poly.pdbx_seq_one_letter_code
_entity_poly.pdbx_strand_id
1 'polypeptide(L)' 'MKTTAQEVNMLTAVPEEIISTAHRMVISYGDHAVEIARERAAEIVPAAHIRDRDLALMVLTEVERLARGGSFRRS' A
#
# COMPACT_ATOMS: atom_id res chain seq x y z
N MET A 1 10.73 13.61 -29.98
CA MET A 1 10.92 12.47 -29.06
C MET A 1 9.54 12.01 -28.63
N LYS A 2 9.13 10.79 -29.00
CA LYS A 2 7.89 10.17 -28.52
C LYS A 2 8.25 9.31 -27.31
N THR A 3 8.03 9.83 -26.10
CA THR A 3 8.17 9.04 -24.87
C THR A 3 7.07 7.99 -24.91
N THR A 4 7.45 6.72 -25.08
CA THR A 4 6.51 5.60 -25.14
C THR A 4 5.94 5.36 -23.75
N ALA A 5 4.62 5.27 -23.63
CA ALA A 5 3.90 5.03 -22.37
C ALA A 5 4.37 3.76 -21.62
N GLN A 6 5.13 2.89 -22.28
CA GLN A 6 5.74 1.70 -21.72
C GLN A 6 6.86 1.98 -20.70
N GLU A 7 7.60 3.08 -20.81
CA GLU A 7 8.66 3.42 -19.84
C GLU A 7 8.10 4.00 -18.54
N VAL A 8 6.91 4.63 -18.60
CA VAL A 8 6.19 5.11 -17.42
C VAL A 8 5.67 3.94 -16.57
N ASN A 9 5.44 2.78 -17.21
CA ASN A 9 4.85 1.60 -16.58
C ASN A 9 5.80 0.81 -15.67
N MET A 10 7.12 1.11 -15.67
CA MET A 10 8.09 0.47 -14.77
C MET A 10 8.33 1.23 -13.45
N LEU A 11 7.80 2.46 -13.34
CA LEU A 11 7.93 3.34 -12.17
C LEU A 11 6.71 3.31 -11.25
N THR A 12 5.55 2.88 -11.77
CA THR A 12 4.32 2.72 -10.99
C THR A 12 4.23 1.28 -10.52
N ALA A 13 4.30 1.05 -9.21
CA ALA A 13 3.78 -0.20 -8.64
C ALA A 13 2.37 -0.44 -9.20
N VAL A 14 2.08 -1.67 -9.62
CA VAL A 14 0.81 -1.99 -10.27
C VAL A 14 -0.30 -1.71 -9.25
N PRO A 15 -1.23 -0.78 -9.51
CA PRO A 15 -2.25 -0.39 -8.53
C PRO A 15 -3.04 -1.58 -7.97
N GLU A 16 -3.25 -2.63 -8.77
CA GLU A 16 -3.90 -3.87 -8.36
C GLU A 16 -3.15 -4.63 -7.25
N GLU A 17 -1.82 -4.64 -7.28
CA GLU A 17 -1.00 -5.30 -6.25
C GLU A 17 -1.10 -4.56 -4.92
N ILE A 18 -1.15 -3.23 -4.96
CA ILE A 18 -1.31 -2.37 -3.78
C ILE A 18 -2.67 -2.64 -3.13
N ILE A 19 -3.74 -2.62 -3.93
CA ILE A 19 -5.12 -2.86 -3.46
C ILE A 19 -5.25 -4.29 -2.92
N SER A 20 -4.74 -5.30 -3.65
CA SER A 20 -4.78 -6.69 -3.22
C SER A 20 -4.04 -6.91 -1.90
N THR A 21 -2.87 -6.29 -1.74
CA THR A 21 -2.09 -6.35 -0.51
C THR A 21 -2.83 -5.69 0.65
N ALA A 22 -3.37 -4.49 0.44
CA ALA A 22 -4.14 -3.78 1.46
C ALA A 22 -5.39 -4.56 1.90
N HIS A 23 -6.13 -5.15 0.95
CA HIS A 23 -7.27 -6.03 1.24
C HIS A 23 -6.85 -7.24 2.08
N ARG A 24 -5.76 -7.92 1.72
CA ARG A 24 -5.26 -9.07 2.51
C ARG A 24 -4.86 -8.66 3.92
N MET A 25 -4.22 -7.51 4.09
CA MET A 25 -3.87 -7.00 5.41
C MET A 25 -5.11 -6.72 6.26
N VAL A 26 -6.11 -6.06 5.69
CA VAL A 26 -7.38 -5.78 6.38
C VAL A 26 -8.12 -7.07 6.75
N ILE A 27 -8.17 -8.07 5.85
CA ILE A 27 -8.79 -9.37 6.12
C ILE A 27 -8.04 -10.14 7.22
N SER A 28 -6.70 -10.11 7.18
CA SER A 28 -5.87 -10.92 8.08
C SER A 28 -5.74 -10.32 9.48
N TYR A 29 -5.67 -8.98 9.57
CA TYR A 29 -5.36 -8.28 10.81
C TYR A 29 -6.53 -7.43 11.35
N GLY A 30 -7.61 -7.29 10.58
CA GLY A 30 -8.80 -6.53 10.98
C GLY A 30 -8.45 -5.11 11.41
N ASP A 31 -8.89 -4.73 12.61
CA ASP A 31 -8.69 -3.40 13.19
C ASP A 31 -7.20 -3.03 13.38
N HIS A 32 -6.30 -4.02 13.43
CA HIS A 32 -4.86 -3.79 13.63
C HIS A 32 -4.09 -3.60 12.31
N ALA A 33 -4.76 -3.74 11.15
CA ALA A 33 -4.10 -3.67 9.85
C ALA A 33 -3.38 -2.33 9.61
N VAL A 34 -3.96 -1.23 10.10
CA VAL A 34 -3.40 0.13 9.96
C VAL A 34 -2.11 0.27 10.79
N GLU A 35 -2.12 -0.21 12.03
CA GLU A 35 -0.95 -0.13 12.93
C GLU A 35 0.23 -0.92 12.36
N ILE A 36 -0.03 -2.17 11.92
CA ILE A 36 0.98 -3.03 11.30
C ILE A 36 1.51 -2.40 10.01
N ALA A 37 0.64 -1.85 9.15
CA ALA A 37 1.08 -1.18 7.92
C ALA A 37 1.98 0.03 8.22
N ARG A 38 1.70 0.76 9.28
CA ARG A 38 2.47 1.93 9.71
C ARG A 38 3.85 1.55 10.23
N GLU A 39 3.93 0.51 11.07
CA GLU A 39 5.21 -0.02 11.55
C GLU A 39 6.08 -0.48 10.38
N ARG A 40 5.51 -1.24 9.44
CA ARG A 40 6.24 -1.71 8.24
C ARG A 40 6.71 -0.59 7.33
N ALA A 41 5.90 0.46 7.17
CA ALA A 41 6.31 1.63 6.40
C ALA A 41 7.44 2.42 7.10
N ALA A 42 7.50 2.40 8.44
CA ALA A 42 8.53 3.07 9.22
C ALA A 42 9.84 2.27 9.30
N GLU A 43 9.79 0.93 9.29
CA GLU A 43 10.97 0.04 9.27
C GLU A 43 11.81 0.20 8.00
N ILE A 44 11.21 0.70 6.91
CA ILE A 44 11.89 1.01 5.66
C ILE A 44 12.48 2.42 5.77
N VAL A 45 13.63 2.62 6.46
CA VAL A 45 14.66 3.67 6.20
C VAL A 45 15.79 3.69 7.26
N PRO A 46 17.05 4.06 6.89
CA PRO A 46 17.48 4.71 5.64
C PRO A 46 18.43 3.87 4.75
N ALA A 47 18.20 3.94 3.42
CA ALA A 47 19.19 3.94 2.31
C ALA A 47 19.02 2.92 1.17
N ALA A 48 18.25 1.84 1.31
CA ALA A 48 18.26 0.80 0.26
C ALA A 48 17.43 1.15 -0.98
N HIS A 49 16.12 1.43 -0.87
CA HIS A 49 15.29 1.64 -2.08
C HIS A 49 14.12 2.61 -1.81
N ILE A 50 14.21 3.83 -2.36
CA ILE A 50 13.13 4.84 -2.32
C ILE A 50 11.81 4.25 -2.82
N ARG A 51 11.88 3.37 -3.83
CA ARG A 51 10.73 2.67 -4.40
C ARG A 51 9.98 1.79 -3.39
N ASP A 52 10.69 1.08 -2.52
CA ASP A 52 10.05 0.17 -1.55
C ASP A 52 9.35 0.96 -0.45
N ARG A 53 9.94 2.11 -0.08
CA ARG A 53 9.30 3.06 0.84
C ARG A 53 8.03 3.64 0.23
N ASP A 54 8.08 4.09 -1.02
CA ASP A 54 6.91 4.63 -1.71
C ASP A 54 5.81 3.57 -1.83
N LEU A 55 6.18 2.31 -2.15
CA LEU A 55 5.25 1.19 -2.19
C LEU A 55 4.57 0.94 -0.83
N ALA A 56 5.35 0.91 0.25
CA ALA A 56 4.81 0.69 1.59
C ALA A 56 3.86 1.82 2.02
N LEU A 57 4.18 3.07 1.66
CA LEU A 57 3.31 4.23 1.90
C LEU A 57 2.02 4.16 1.08
N MET A 58 2.07 3.70 -0.16
CA MET A 58 0.88 3.49 -0.99
C MET A 58 -0.02 2.40 -0.40
N VAL A 59 0.56 1.28 0.05
CA VAL A 59 -0.20 0.21 0.72
C VAL A 59 -0.83 0.71 2.02
N LEU A 60 -0.07 1.45 2.85
CA LEU A 60 -0.59 2.07 4.07
C LEU A 60 -1.78 2.98 3.79
N THR A 61 -1.65 3.85 2.79
CA THR A 61 -2.71 4.80 2.40
C THR A 61 -3.99 4.04 2.01
N GLU A 62 -3.85 2.94 1.28
CA GLU A 62 -4.99 2.12 0.86
C GLU A 62 -5.61 1.34 2.04
N VAL A 63 -4.80 0.81 2.96
CA VAL A 63 -5.28 0.19 4.20
C VAL A 63 -6.07 1.19 5.04
N GLU A 64 -5.57 2.43 5.20
CA GLU A 64 -6.29 3.49 5.90
C GLU A 64 -7.58 3.91 5.18
N ARG A 65 -7.60 3.87 3.84
CA ARG A 65 -8.81 4.11 3.05
C ARG A 65 -9.86 3.03 3.31
N LEU A 66 -9.46 1.76 3.29
CA LEU A 66 -10.34 0.62 3.56
C LEU A 66 -10.85 0.61 5.00
N ALA A 67 -10.01 0.94 5.98
CA ALA A 67 -10.42 1.05 7.38
C ALA A 67 -11.40 2.22 7.61
N ARG A 68 -11.29 3.31 6.84
CA ARG A 68 -12.22 4.46 6.91
C ARG A 68 -13.53 4.23 6.15
N GLY A 69 -13.47 3.60 4.98
CA GLY A 69 -14.65 3.28 4.16
C GLY A 69 -15.41 2.06 4.67
N GLY A 70 -14.72 1.15 5.34
CA GLY A 70 -15.26 0.00 6.04
C GLY A 70 -15.65 0.38 7.45
N SER A 71 -16.90 0.80 7.62
CA SER A 71 -17.66 0.19 8.70
C SER A 71 -17.50 -1.32 8.55
N PHE A 72 -16.61 -1.94 9.33
CA PHE A 72 -16.79 -3.31 9.80
C PHE A 72 -18.05 -3.33 10.67
N ARG A 73 -19.20 -2.98 10.08
CA ARG A 73 -20.51 -3.27 10.63
C ARG A 73 -20.58 -4.78 10.59
N ARG A 74 -20.25 -5.37 11.74
CA ARG A 74 -20.77 -6.67 12.15
C ARG A 74 -22.27 -6.65 11.86
N SER A 75 -22.67 -7.36 10.81
CA SER A 75 -24.04 -7.85 10.63
C SER A 75 -23.98 -9.35 10.78
#